data_AF-A0A512D042-F1
#
_entry.id   AF-A0A512D042-F1
#
_cell.length_a   1.000
_cell.length_b   1.000
_cell.length_c   1.000
_cell.angle_alpha   90.00
_cell.angle_beta   90.00
_cell.angle_gamma   90.00
#
_symmetry.space_group_name_H-M   'P 1'
#
loop_
_entity.id
_entity.type
_entity.pdbx_description
1 polymer ?
#
loop_
_entity_poly.entity_id
_entity_poly.type
_entity_poly.pdbx_seq_one_letter_code
_entity_poly.pdbx_strand_id
1 'polypeptide(L)'
;MSTLWRRVRLWLVLGLAAAPWLAAAGLVISVLAAVLAPLATLGVGRVVDGLGTADAERVTSGLWLVGAGIVVAVLQSVSWPLVWSFVEDLGERYAHDHVLRVVAGIPTVAHHEVPEMADRVALVRRHARHLGNAGLRLSTDLSALVGTVTLAGVLASIAWWLTLLLPAALLPAWASGRAFRARMDAERDNAQAIRVADRLQDIARDPATGIEVRCSGAPATLLAAQDTSLDQRLSAVAAAARRTRALASLSRLAWIAVLAVCLVGVFGLVRSGSLGVG
;
A
#
# COMPACT_ATOMS: atom_id res chain seq x y z
N MET A 1 -6.35 30.72 5.21
CA MET A 1 -6.25 29.26 5.48
C MET A 1 -5.89 28.56 4.18
N SER A 2 -4.80 27.79 4.15
CA SER A 2 -4.23 27.21 2.93
C SER A 2 -5.19 26.25 2.22
N THR A 3 -5.13 26.22 0.90
CA THR A 3 -5.91 25.30 0.03
C THR A 3 -5.67 23.83 0.38
N LEU A 4 -4.47 23.49 0.88
CA LEU A 4 -4.11 22.17 1.40
C LEU A 4 -4.99 21.75 2.59
N TRP A 5 -5.20 22.62 3.57
CA TRP A 5 -6.00 22.29 4.75
C TRP A 5 -7.46 21.99 4.37
N ARG A 6 -8.04 22.76 3.44
CA ARG A 6 -9.38 22.45 2.92
C ARG A 6 -9.44 21.09 2.24
N ARG A 7 -8.42 20.74 1.43
CA ARG A 7 -8.36 19.42 0.76
C ARG A 7 -8.26 18.28 1.77
N VAL A 8 -7.36 18.40 2.76
CA VAL A 8 -7.18 17.38 3.81
C VAL A 8 -8.44 17.24 4.66
N ARG A 9 -9.07 18.35 5.04
CA ARG A 9 -10.33 18.33 5.80
C ARG A 9 -11.44 17.69 5.00
N LEU A 10 -11.59 18.04 3.72
CA LEU A 10 -12.61 17.46 2.85
C LEU A 10 -12.38 15.96 2.63
N TRP A 11 -11.11 15.54 2.52
CA TRP A 11 -10.69 14.14 2.49
C TRP A 11 -11.05 13.37 3.75
N LEU A 12 -10.71 13.91 4.92
CA LEU A 12 -11.02 13.29 6.21
C LEU A 12 -12.52 13.19 6.45
N VAL A 13 -13.26 14.27 6.17
CA VAL A 13 -14.71 14.29 6.36
C VAL A 13 -15.40 13.30 5.42
N LEU A 14 -15.05 13.25 4.13
CA LEU A 14 -15.67 12.33 3.18
C LEU A 14 -15.32 10.87 3.46
N GLY A 15 -14.06 10.58 3.79
CA GLY A 15 -13.61 9.21 4.08
C GLY A 15 -14.15 8.65 5.39
N LEU A 16 -14.30 9.49 6.42
CA LEU A 16 -14.82 9.07 7.73
C LEU A 16 -16.35 9.13 7.82
N ALA A 17 -17.03 9.98 7.04
CA ALA A 17 -18.47 10.15 7.13
C ALA A 17 -19.26 8.92 6.63
N ALA A 18 -18.73 8.16 5.68
CA ALA A 18 -19.44 7.01 5.12
C ALA A 18 -19.63 5.87 6.14
N ALA A 19 -18.62 5.63 7.00
CA ALA A 19 -18.63 4.55 7.98
C ALA A 19 -17.72 4.85 9.19
N PRO A 20 -18.07 5.85 10.03
CA PRO A 20 -17.16 6.37 11.06
C PRO A 20 -16.76 5.32 12.10
N TRP A 21 -17.69 4.43 12.46
CA TRP A 21 -17.45 3.39 13.46
C TRP A 21 -16.54 2.27 12.92
N LEU A 22 -16.71 1.84 11.67
CA LEU A 22 -15.84 0.85 11.02
C LEU A 22 -14.44 1.41 10.82
N ALA A 23 -14.35 2.66 10.36
CA ALA A 23 -13.07 3.33 10.20
C ALA A 23 -12.35 3.51 11.54
N ALA A 24 -13.07 3.88 12.61
CA ALA A 24 -12.50 3.98 13.96
C ALA A 24 -12.05 2.61 14.49
N ALA A 25 -12.87 1.57 14.37
CA ALA A 25 -12.51 0.21 14.78
C ALA A 25 -11.28 -0.30 14.01
N GLY A 26 -11.25 -0.13 12.68
CA GLY A 26 -10.12 -0.49 11.85
C GLY A 26 -8.84 0.26 12.20
N LEU A 27 -8.94 1.57 12.48
CA LEU A 27 -7.83 2.38 12.96
C LEU A 27 -7.29 1.88 14.30
N VAL A 28 -8.17 1.65 15.28
CA VAL A 28 -7.78 1.15 16.60
C VAL A 28 -7.08 -0.21 16.48
N ILE A 29 -7.65 -1.15 15.71
CA ILE A 29 -7.04 -2.48 15.51
C ILE A 29 -5.67 -2.35 14.85
N SER A 30 -5.53 -1.48 13.84
CA SER A 30 -4.27 -1.28 13.12
C SER A 30 -3.19 -0.64 14.00
N VAL A 31 -3.57 0.34 14.83
CA VAL A 31 -2.66 0.98 15.80
C VAL A 31 -2.26 -0.02 16.90
N LEU A 32 -3.21 -0.77 17.45
CA LEU A 32 -2.92 -1.80 18.44
C LEU A 32 -1.97 -2.86 17.87
N ALA A 33 -2.18 -3.30 16.63
CA ALA A 33 -1.30 -4.26 16.00
C ALA A 33 0.10 -3.70 15.76
N ALA A 34 0.20 -2.44 15.32
CA ALA A 34 1.47 -1.76 15.12
C ALA A 34 2.29 -1.63 16.40
N VAL A 35 1.64 -1.51 17.55
CA VAL A 35 2.30 -1.46 18.87
C VAL A 35 2.61 -2.87 19.39
N LEU A 36 1.63 -3.79 19.33
CA LEU A 36 1.75 -5.11 19.94
C LEU A 36 2.66 -6.05 19.16
N ALA A 37 2.81 -5.91 17.85
CA ALA A 37 3.70 -6.77 17.08
C ALA A 37 5.18 -6.64 17.53
N PRO A 38 5.77 -5.44 17.65
CA PRO A 38 7.10 -5.27 18.25
C PRO A 38 7.17 -5.63 19.74
N LEU A 39 6.11 -5.43 20.51
CA LEU A 39 6.10 -5.81 21.93
C LEU A 39 6.05 -7.33 22.12
N ALA A 40 5.37 -8.06 21.23
CA ALA A 40 5.32 -9.50 21.26
C ALA A 40 6.71 -10.11 21.03
N THR A 41 7.56 -9.50 20.19
CA THR A 41 8.95 -9.95 20.03
C THR A 41 9.77 -9.77 21.31
N LEU A 42 9.56 -8.68 22.06
CA LEU A 42 10.14 -8.54 23.40
C LEU A 42 9.56 -9.56 24.40
N GLY A 43 8.29 -9.93 24.23
CA GLY A 43 7.65 -10.99 25.01
C GLY A 43 8.35 -12.33 24.83
N VAL A 44 8.68 -12.69 23.60
CA VAL A 44 9.47 -13.90 23.28
C VAL A 44 10.82 -13.86 24.00
N GLY A 45 11.53 -12.73 23.93
CA GLY A 45 12.82 -12.59 24.60
C GLY A 45 12.74 -12.75 26.12
N ARG A 46 11.72 -12.15 26.76
CA ARG A 46 11.48 -12.33 28.20
C ARG A 46 11.19 -13.79 28.58
N VAL A 47 10.46 -14.54 27.75
CA VAL A 47 10.23 -15.96 27.98
C VAL A 47 11.55 -16.73 27.92
N VAL A 48 12.38 -16.49 26.90
CA VAL A 48 13.68 -17.15 26.73
C VAL A 48 14.61 -16.85 27.92
N ASP A 49 14.72 -15.58 28.32
CA ASP A 49 15.54 -15.18 29.46
C ASP A 49 15.00 -15.71 30.80
N GLY A 50 13.68 -15.72 30.98
CA GLY A 50 13.03 -16.26 32.17
C GLY A 50 13.25 -17.77 32.32
N LEU A 51 13.21 -18.53 31.23
CA LEU A 51 13.54 -19.96 31.23
C LEU A 51 15.01 -20.21 31.58
N GLY A 52 15.93 -19.34 31.13
CA GLY A 52 17.35 -19.45 31.47
C GLY A 52 17.67 -19.10 32.92
N THR A 53 16.87 -18.25 33.57
CA THR A 53 17.07 -17.78 34.95
C THR A 53 16.13 -18.42 35.97
N ALA A 54 15.22 -19.31 35.54
CA ALA A 54 14.14 -19.89 36.34
C ALA A 54 13.22 -18.85 37.00
N ASP A 55 13.06 -17.67 36.38
CA ASP A 55 12.22 -16.57 36.86
C ASP A 55 10.80 -16.67 36.27
N ALA A 56 9.86 -17.17 37.07
CA ALA A 56 8.47 -17.38 36.68
C ALA A 56 7.73 -16.06 36.33
N GLU A 57 8.12 -14.92 36.92
CA GLU A 57 7.49 -13.62 36.67
C GLU A 57 7.84 -13.11 35.27
N ARG A 58 9.10 -13.30 34.84
CA ARG A 58 9.53 -12.98 33.46
C ARG A 58 8.85 -13.85 32.41
N VAL A 59 8.69 -15.15 32.69
CA VAL A 59 8.01 -16.07 31.78
C VAL A 59 6.53 -15.70 31.63
N THR A 60 5.83 -15.45 32.74
CA THR A 60 4.40 -15.10 32.70
C THR A 60 4.14 -13.75 32.03
N SER A 61 4.92 -12.72 32.33
CA SER A 61 4.81 -11.41 31.65
C SER A 61 5.12 -11.50 30.15
N GLY A 62 6.11 -12.31 29.75
CA GLY A 62 6.42 -12.59 28.35
C GLY A 62 5.28 -13.32 27.62
N LEU A 63 4.68 -14.33 28.24
CA LEU A 63 3.52 -15.06 27.72
C LEU A 63 2.31 -14.14 27.49
N TRP A 64 2.03 -13.22 28.42
CA TRP A 64 0.95 -12.25 28.26
C TRP A 64 1.17 -11.33 27.04
N LEU A 65 2.40 -10.84 26.83
CA LEU A 65 2.72 -10.00 25.68
C LEU A 65 2.59 -10.77 24.35
N VAL A 66 3.08 -12.00 24.31
CA VAL A 66 2.95 -12.87 23.12
C VAL A 66 1.49 -13.19 22.84
N GLY A 67 0.73 -13.58 23.87
CA GLY A 67 -0.69 -13.88 23.76
C GLY A 67 -1.50 -12.67 23.26
N ALA A 68 -1.27 -11.49 23.82
CA ALA A 68 -1.90 -10.25 23.36
C ALA A 68 -1.55 -9.92 21.90
N GLY A 69 -0.28 -10.10 21.51
CA GLY A 69 0.17 -9.94 20.13
C GLY A 69 -0.53 -10.89 19.16
N ILE A 70 -0.67 -12.17 19.51
CA ILE A 70 -1.35 -13.17 18.67
C ILE A 70 -2.83 -12.82 18.52
N VAL A 71 -3.53 -12.48 19.61
CA VAL A 71 -4.95 -12.11 19.58
C VAL A 71 -5.17 -10.93 18.63
N VAL A 72 -4.33 -9.89 18.73
CA VAL A 72 -4.45 -8.72 17.86
C VAL A 72 -4.04 -9.02 16.42
N ALA A 73 -3.04 -9.87 16.18
CA ALA A 73 -2.68 -10.31 14.83
C ALA A 73 -3.82 -11.09 14.16
N VAL A 74 -4.48 -11.98 14.89
CA VAL A 74 -5.67 -12.71 14.40
C VAL A 74 -6.82 -11.73 14.14
N LEU A 75 -7.09 -10.83 15.08
CA LEU A 75 -8.13 -9.83 14.93
C LEU A 75 -7.88 -8.97 13.69
N GLN A 76 -6.65 -8.49 13.50
CA GLN A 76 -6.26 -7.71 12.32
C GLN A 76 -6.41 -8.54 11.05
N SER A 77 -5.97 -9.79 11.02
CA SER A 77 -6.05 -10.66 9.83
C SER A 77 -7.49 -10.90 9.40
N VAL A 78 -8.42 -11.07 10.35
CA VAL A 78 -9.85 -11.27 10.07
C VAL A 78 -10.56 -9.94 9.78
N SER A 79 -10.26 -8.88 10.53
CA SER A 79 -10.93 -7.59 10.38
C SER A 79 -10.50 -6.84 9.13
N TRP A 80 -9.26 -7.02 8.68
CA TRP A 80 -8.69 -6.20 7.60
C TRP A 80 -9.47 -6.34 6.28
N PRO A 81 -9.74 -7.55 5.75
CA PRO A 81 -10.53 -7.69 4.52
C PRO A 81 -11.95 -7.15 4.70
N LEU A 82 -12.59 -7.41 5.85
CA LEU A 82 -13.95 -6.97 6.13
C LEU A 82 -14.05 -5.45 6.16
N VAL A 83 -13.25 -4.80 7.02
CA VAL A 83 -13.24 -3.34 7.15
C VAL A 83 -12.86 -2.69 5.83
N TRP A 84 -11.85 -3.23 5.12
CA TRP A 84 -11.44 -2.69 3.83
C TRP A 84 -12.56 -2.74 2.80
N SER A 85 -13.18 -3.92 2.59
CA SER A 85 -14.26 -4.09 1.63
C SER A 85 -15.48 -3.23 1.98
N PHE A 86 -15.91 -3.19 3.25
CA PHE A 86 -17.06 -2.39 3.65
C PHE A 86 -16.80 -0.88 3.54
N VAL A 87 -15.62 -0.41 3.94
CA VAL A 87 -15.28 1.02 3.83
C VAL A 87 -15.12 1.43 2.37
N GLU A 88 -14.55 0.58 1.53
CA GLU A 88 -14.46 0.84 0.08
C GLU A 88 -15.85 0.91 -0.56
N ASP A 89 -16.73 -0.06 -0.29
CA ASP A 89 -18.08 -0.10 -0.83
C ASP A 89 -18.95 1.08 -0.35
N LEU A 90 -18.91 1.38 0.96
CA LEU A 90 -19.67 2.50 1.53
C LEU A 90 -19.12 3.85 1.07
N GLY A 91 -17.80 3.96 0.97
CA GLY A 91 -17.13 5.15 0.45
C GLY A 91 -17.49 5.40 -1.02
N GLU A 92 -17.49 4.36 -1.86
CA GLU A 92 -17.90 4.46 -3.26
C GLU A 92 -19.37 4.87 -3.38
N ARG A 93 -20.27 4.23 -2.63
CA ARG A 93 -21.71 4.57 -2.63
C ARG A 93 -21.95 6.01 -2.19
N TYR A 94 -21.31 6.43 -1.09
CA TYR A 94 -21.47 7.78 -0.56
C TYR A 94 -20.94 8.84 -1.55
N ALA A 95 -19.77 8.60 -2.13
CA ALA A 95 -19.19 9.52 -3.11
C ALA A 95 -20.02 9.56 -4.40
N HIS A 96 -20.56 8.42 -4.85
CA HIS A 96 -21.45 8.35 -6.00
C HIS A 96 -22.76 9.11 -5.77
N ASP A 97 -23.43 8.87 -4.64
CA ASP A 97 -24.66 9.58 -4.26
C ASP A 97 -24.44 11.09 -4.15
N HIS A 98 -23.32 11.51 -3.56
CA HIS A 98 -22.97 12.93 -3.46
C HIS A 98 -22.79 13.58 -4.84
N VAL A 99 -22.09 12.91 -5.76
CA VAL A 99 -21.91 13.40 -7.13
C VAL A 99 -23.26 13.46 -7.86
N LEU A 100 -24.10 12.43 -7.75
CA LEU A 100 -25.43 12.43 -8.35
C LEU A 100 -26.30 13.57 -7.81
N ARG A 101 -26.26 13.81 -6.50
CA ARG A 101 -27.01 14.90 -5.87
C ARG A 101 -26.55 16.27 -6.31
N VAL A 102 -25.24 16.48 -6.45
CA VAL A 102 -24.65 17.73 -6.96
C VAL A 102 -25.04 17.96 -8.41
N VAL A 103 -24.98 16.90 -9.24
CA VAL A 103 -25.32 16.95 -10.67
C VAL A 103 -26.83 17.19 -10.87
N ALA A 104 -27.68 16.50 -10.10
CA ALA A 104 -29.14 16.67 -10.15
C ALA A 104 -29.62 18.02 -9.59
N GLY A 105 -28.80 18.68 -8.76
CA GLY A 105 -29.11 20.02 -8.22
C GLY A 105 -28.88 21.16 -9.22
N ILE A 106 -28.36 20.90 -10.42
CA ILE A 106 -28.13 21.93 -11.44
C ILE A 106 -29.47 22.21 -12.14
N PRO A 107 -30.03 23.43 -12.05
CA PRO A 107 -31.42 23.72 -12.46
C PRO A 107 -31.66 23.71 -13.97
N THR A 108 -30.63 23.57 -14.81
CA THR A 108 -30.74 23.68 -16.28
C THR A 108 -30.15 22.47 -16.99
N VAL A 109 -30.83 21.98 -18.02
CA VAL A 109 -30.38 20.83 -18.84
C VAL A 109 -29.19 21.18 -19.74
N ALA A 110 -29.01 22.47 -20.07
CA ALA A 110 -27.93 22.95 -20.94
C ALA A 110 -26.52 22.51 -20.50
N HIS A 111 -26.29 22.30 -19.20
CA HIS A 111 -25.00 21.85 -18.67
C HIS A 111 -24.72 20.36 -18.93
N HIS A 112 -25.74 19.56 -19.23
CA HIS A 112 -25.60 18.14 -19.57
C HIS A 112 -25.32 17.89 -21.04
N GLU A 113 -25.57 18.88 -21.90
CA GLU A 113 -25.30 18.81 -23.34
C GLU A 113 -23.85 19.17 -23.68
N VAL A 114 -23.13 19.78 -22.73
CA VAL A 114 -21.72 20.18 -22.89
C VAL A 114 -20.80 18.97 -22.65
N PRO A 115 -20.09 18.46 -23.68
CA PRO A 115 -19.27 17.26 -23.56
C PRO A 115 -18.12 17.41 -22.56
N GLU A 116 -17.58 18.62 -22.38
CA GLU A 116 -16.55 18.87 -21.37
C GLU A 116 -17.06 18.68 -19.94
N MET A 117 -18.34 18.94 -19.68
CA MET A 117 -18.94 18.73 -18.35
C MET A 117 -19.16 17.24 -18.10
N ALA A 118 -19.65 16.50 -19.10
CA ALA A 118 -19.80 15.06 -19.01
C ALA A 118 -18.47 14.36 -18.71
N ASP A 119 -17.38 14.78 -19.37
CA ASP A 119 -16.04 14.23 -19.13
C ASP A 119 -15.54 14.55 -17.70
N ARG A 120 -15.77 15.78 -17.21
CA ARG A 120 -15.44 16.15 -15.83
C ARG A 120 -16.22 15.33 -14.80
N VAL A 121 -17.52 15.09 -15.01
CA VAL A 121 -18.34 14.25 -14.12
C VAL A 121 -17.87 12.80 -14.17
N ALA A 122 -17.55 12.27 -15.35
CA ALA A 122 -16.98 10.93 -15.51
C ALA A 122 -15.63 10.80 -14.80
N LEU A 123 -14.78 11.83 -14.89
CA LEU A 123 -13.50 11.89 -14.20
C LEU A 123 -13.68 11.96 -12.68
N VAL A 124 -14.60 12.79 -12.18
CA VAL A 124 -14.94 12.86 -10.75
C VAL A 124 -15.46 11.51 -10.26
N ARG A 125 -16.36 10.86 -11.01
CA ARG A 125 -16.88 9.52 -10.67
C ARG A 125 -15.76 8.46 -10.63
N ARG A 126 -14.81 8.50 -11.57
CA ARG A 126 -13.65 7.60 -11.59
C ARG A 126 -12.76 7.80 -10.36
N HIS A 127 -12.56 9.06 -9.94
CA HIS A 127 -11.72 9.38 -8.78
C HIS A 127 -12.47 9.35 -7.44
N ALA A 128 -13.80 9.31 -7.45
CA ALA A 128 -14.64 9.21 -6.26
C ALA A 128 -14.32 7.97 -5.42
N ARG A 129 -14.01 6.84 -6.09
CA ARG A 129 -13.52 5.63 -5.42
C ARG A 129 -12.21 5.86 -4.66
N HIS A 130 -11.31 6.68 -5.20
CA HIS A 130 -10.06 7.03 -4.50
C HIS A 130 -10.31 7.93 -3.27
N LEU A 131 -11.39 8.73 -3.27
CA LEU A 131 -11.78 9.53 -2.10
C LEU A 131 -12.29 8.65 -0.95
N GLY A 132 -13.02 7.57 -1.25
CA GLY A 132 -13.42 6.58 -0.22
C GLY A 132 -12.22 5.91 0.44
N ASN A 133 -11.20 5.56 -0.35
CA ASN A 133 -9.98 4.88 0.13
C ASN A 133 -9.01 5.80 0.90
N ALA A 134 -9.29 7.11 0.98
CA ALA A 134 -8.49 8.09 1.69
C ALA A 134 -8.33 7.78 3.18
N GLY A 135 -9.44 7.48 3.86
CA GLY A 135 -9.45 7.22 5.30
C GLY A 135 -8.62 5.98 5.66
N LEU A 136 -8.73 4.94 4.84
CA LEU A 136 -7.95 3.70 5.00
C LEU A 136 -6.45 3.90 4.76
N ARG A 137 -6.09 4.77 3.81
CA ARG A 137 -4.68 5.14 3.60
C ARG A 137 -4.11 5.86 4.82
N LEU A 138 -4.85 6.82 5.35
CA LEU A 138 -4.44 7.54 6.56
C LEU A 138 -4.30 6.62 7.78
N SER A 139 -5.19 5.65 7.95
CA SER A 139 -5.07 4.66 9.03
C SER A 139 -3.83 3.79 8.86
N THR A 140 -3.53 3.39 7.62
CA THR A 140 -2.32 2.61 7.28
C THR A 140 -1.06 3.43 7.55
N ASP A 141 -1.02 4.68 7.09
CA ASP A 141 0.12 5.59 7.27
C ASP A 141 0.37 5.90 8.76
N LEU A 142 -0.70 6.15 9.52
CA LEU A 142 -0.60 6.38 10.96
C LEU A 142 -0.10 5.13 11.69
N SER A 143 -0.64 3.96 11.35
CA SER A 143 -0.22 2.70 11.97
C SER A 143 1.23 2.36 11.62
N ALA A 144 1.66 2.63 10.38
CA ALA A 144 3.06 2.50 9.99
C ALA A 144 3.97 3.44 10.79
N LEU A 145 3.56 4.69 11.01
CA LEU A 145 4.30 5.65 11.84
C LEU A 145 4.39 5.20 13.31
N VAL A 146 3.27 4.81 13.90
CA VAL A 146 3.22 4.29 15.28
C VAL A 146 4.06 3.02 15.43
N GLY A 147 3.97 2.09 14.47
CA GLY A 147 4.76 0.87 14.47
C GLY A 147 6.25 1.15 14.32
N THR A 148 6.63 2.12 13.49
CA THR A 148 8.02 2.57 13.34
C THR A 148 8.57 3.16 14.64
N VAL A 149 7.79 4.03 15.31
CA VAL A 149 8.17 4.61 16.61
C VAL A 149 8.27 3.54 17.69
N THR A 150 7.32 2.60 17.73
CA THR A 150 7.33 1.49 18.71
C THR A 150 8.52 0.58 18.48
N LEU A 151 8.79 0.19 17.23
CA LEU A 151 9.96 -0.61 16.86
C LEU A 151 11.27 0.12 17.22
N ALA A 152 11.35 1.44 16.99
CA ALA A 152 12.51 2.24 17.40
C ALA A 152 12.72 2.21 18.92
N GLY A 153 11.64 2.36 19.69
CA GLY A 153 11.68 2.25 21.16
C GLY A 153 12.12 0.87 21.63
N VAL A 154 11.60 -0.20 21.01
CA VAL A 154 12.00 -1.58 21.28
C VAL A 154 13.49 -1.79 20.99
N LEU A 155 13.98 -1.39 19.81
CA LEU A 155 15.39 -1.52 19.46
C LEU A 155 16.29 -0.70 20.39
N ALA A 156 15.90 0.54 20.72
CA ALA A 156 16.64 1.40 21.63
C ALA A 156 16.71 0.83 23.05
N SER A 157 15.68 0.10 23.49
CA SER A 157 15.65 -0.57 24.80
C SER A 157 16.65 -1.72 24.90
N ILE A 158 17.00 -2.35 23.78
CA ILE A 158 18.02 -3.41 23.71
C ILE A 158 19.41 -2.77 23.57
N ALA A 159 19.60 -1.95 22.55
CA ALA A 159 20.81 -1.16 22.38
C ALA A 159 20.55 0.05 21.47
N TRP A 160 20.96 1.25 21.91
CA TRP A 160 20.67 2.50 21.20
C TRP A 160 21.12 2.50 19.72
N TRP A 161 22.23 1.82 19.39
CA TRP A 161 22.79 1.77 18.04
C TRP A 161 21.99 0.84 17.11
N LEU A 162 21.15 -0.07 17.63
CA LEU A 162 20.25 -0.88 16.80
C LEU A 162 19.20 -0.03 16.08
N THR A 163 18.92 1.18 16.59
CA THR A 163 18.05 2.13 15.90
C THR A 163 18.59 2.57 14.54
N LEU A 164 19.89 2.37 14.27
CA LEU A 164 20.50 2.58 12.94
C LEU A 164 19.95 1.63 11.87
N LEU A 165 19.29 0.53 12.25
CA LEU A 165 18.58 -0.35 11.30
C LEU A 165 17.40 0.36 10.62
N LEU A 166 16.76 1.33 11.28
CA LEU A 166 15.65 2.11 10.73
C LEU A 166 16.07 2.96 9.53
N PRO A 167 17.08 3.86 9.63
CA PRO A 167 17.56 4.59 8.48
C PRO A 167 18.20 3.67 7.43
N ALA A 168 18.83 2.57 7.83
CA ALA A 168 19.35 1.58 6.88
C ALA A 168 18.21 0.93 6.06
N ALA A 169 17.05 0.66 6.66
CA ALA A 169 15.87 0.14 5.97
C ALA A 169 15.25 1.14 4.97
N LEU A 170 15.54 2.44 5.10
CA LEU A 170 15.13 3.43 4.10
C LEU A 170 15.85 3.24 2.76
N LEU A 171 17.03 2.62 2.74
CA LEU A 171 17.78 2.36 1.49
C LEU A 171 17.02 1.45 0.51
N PRO A 172 16.61 0.22 0.89
CA PRO A 172 15.82 -0.63 -0.01
C PRO A 172 14.43 -0.05 -0.30
N ALA A 173 13.82 0.68 0.65
CA ALA A 173 12.54 1.35 0.43
C ALA A 173 12.66 2.44 -0.65
N TRP A 174 13.70 3.28 -0.58
CA TRP A 174 13.98 4.32 -1.56
C TRP A 174 14.31 3.75 -2.95
N ALA A 175 15.11 2.68 -3.01
CA ALA A 175 15.41 2.00 -4.26
C ALA A 175 14.15 1.39 -4.88
N SER A 176 13.27 0.80 -4.07
CA SER A 176 11.96 0.31 -4.51
C SER A 176 11.07 1.44 -5.02
N GLY A 177 11.06 2.60 -4.36
CA GLY A 177 10.33 3.79 -4.82
C GLY A 177 10.87 4.38 -6.12
N ARG A 178 12.19 4.30 -6.36
CA ARG A 178 12.81 4.64 -7.65
C ARG A 178 12.39 3.66 -8.76
N ALA A 179 12.42 2.36 -8.47
CA ALA A 179 11.99 1.31 -9.40
C ALA A 179 10.51 1.46 -9.77
N PHE A 180 9.64 1.72 -8.79
CA PHE A 180 8.23 1.98 -9.01
C PHE A 180 7.99 3.20 -9.89
N ARG A 181 8.67 4.32 -9.63
CA ARG A 181 8.58 5.53 -10.47
C ARG A 181 9.03 5.27 -11.90
N ALA A 182 10.19 4.64 -12.10
CA ALA A 182 10.69 4.31 -13.42
C ALA A 182 9.71 3.42 -14.21
N ARG A 183 9.02 2.48 -13.54
CA ARG A 183 7.96 1.68 -14.13
C ARG A 183 6.74 2.53 -14.51
N MET A 184 6.26 3.39 -13.61
CA MET A 184 5.12 4.27 -13.87
C MET A 184 5.39 5.23 -15.02
N ASP A 185 6.60 5.76 -15.12
CA ASP A 185 6.99 6.64 -16.23
C ASP A 185 7.02 5.85 -17.54
N ALA A 186 7.60 4.64 -17.55
CA ALA A 186 7.55 3.76 -18.73
C ALA A 186 6.13 3.38 -19.15
N GLU A 187 5.22 3.14 -18.20
CA GLU A 187 3.81 2.86 -18.49
C GLU A 187 3.10 4.10 -19.07
N ARG A 188 3.39 5.31 -18.57
CA ARG A 188 2.84 6.57 -19.10
C ARG A 188 3.34 6.88 -20.50
N ASP A 189 4.65 6.76 -20.72
CA ASP A 189 5.29 7.02 -22.02
C ASP A 189 4.77 6.07 -23.10
N ASN A 190 4.36 4.85 -22.71
CA ASN A 190 3.82 3.83 -23.61
C ASN A 190 2.29 3.69 -23.51
N ALA A 191 1.59 4.68 -22.95
CA ALA A 191 0.12 4.64 -22.84
C ALA A 191 -0.56 4.60 -24.22
N GLN A 192 0.08 5.15 -25.27
CA GLN A 192 -0.44 5.10 -26.63
C GLN A 192 -0.49 3.67 -27.19
N ALA A 193 0.52 2.85 -26.89
CA ALA A 193 0.56 1.46 -27.37
C ALA A 193 -0.60 0.63 -26.78
N ILE A 194 -0.96 0.89 -25.52
CA ILE A 194 -2.14 0.30 -24.89
C ILE A 194 -3.42 0.78 -25.58
N ARG A 195 -3.57 2.10 -25.81
CA ARG A 195 -4.76 2.64 -26.50
C ARG A 195 -4.97 2.03 -27.90
N VAL A 196 -3.88 1.80 -28.63
CA VAL A 196 -3.94 1.14 -29.95
C VAL A 196 -4.35 -0.32 -29.78
N ALA A 197 -3.72 -1.07 -28.88
CA ALA A 197 -4.06 -2.47 -28.63
C ALA A 197 -5.54 -2.64 -28.20
N ASP A 198 -6.03 -1.79 -27.30
CA ASP A 198 -7.43 -1.78 -26.86
C ASP A 198 -8.37 -1.43 -28.02
N ARG A 199 -8.03 -0.43 -28.84
CA ARG A 199 -8.86 -0.05 -29.99
C ARG A 199 -8.93 -1.16 -31.05
N LEU A 200 -7.82 -1.85 -31.30
CA LEU A 200 -7.79 -3.00 -32.21
C LEU A 200 -8.65 -4.15 -31.68
N GLN A 201 -8.61 -4.38 -30.37
CA GLN A 201 -9.44 -5.38 -29.70
C GLN A 201 -10.93 -5.02 -29.74
N ASP A 202 -11.28 -3.74 -29.58
CA ASP A 202 -12.65 -3.26 -29.71
C ASP A 202 -13.18 -3.43 -31.13
N ILE A 203 -12.37 -3.09 -32.15
CA ILE A 203 -12.71 -3.31 -33.57
C ILE A 203 -12.95 -4.80 -33.86
N ALA A 204 -12.11 -5.68 -33.30
CA ALA A 204 -12.25 -7.12 -33.48
C ALA A 204 -13.50 -7.69 -32.77
N ARG A 205 -13.95 -7.06 -31.68
CA ARG A 205 -15.12 -7.45 -30.89
C ARG A 205 -16.43 -6.85 -31.39
N ASP A 206 -16.38 -5.73 -32.10
CA ASP A 206 -17.56 -5.05 -32.61
C ASP A 206 -18.31 -5.94 -33.61
N PRO A 207 -19.58 -6.31 -33.37
CA PRO A 207 -20.37 -7.10 -34.30
C PRO A 207 -20.47 -6.48 -35.70
N ALA A 208 -20.46 -5.14 -35.80
CA ALA A 208 -20.55 -4.43 -37.07
C ALA A 208 -19.27 -4.59 -37.90
N THR A 209 -18.11 -4.29 -37.31
CA THR A 209 -16.81 -4.37 -38.00
C THR A 209 -16.26 -5.79 -38.10
N GLY A 210 -16.69 -6.70 -37.22
CA GLY A 210 -16.19 -8.08 -37.15
C GLY A 210 -16.46 -8.91 -38.40
N ILE A 211 -17.51 -8.60 -39.18
CA ILE A 211 -17.77 -9.27 -40.46
C ILE A 211 -16.73 -8.85 -41.50
N GLU A 212 -16.45 -7.55 -41.61
CA GLU A 212 -15.43 -7.03 -42.53
C GLU A 212 -14.05 -7.58 -42.19
N VAL A 213 -13.70 -7.66 -40.91
CA VAL A 213 -12.45 -8.26 -40.44
C VAL A 213 -12.35 -9.73 -40.86
N ARG A 214 -13.41 -10.53 -40.69
CA ARG A 214 -13.42 -11.94 -41.10
C ARG A 214 -13.37 -12.13 -42.62
N CYS A 215 -14.10 -11.32 -43.38
CA CYS A 215 -14.18 -11.43 -44.84
C CYS A 215 -12.93 -10.91 -45.56
N SER A 216 -12.24 -9.92 -44.99
CA SER A 216 -11.03 -9.31 -45.57
C SER A 216 -9.74 -10.11 -45.36
N GLY A 217 -9.76 -11.16 -44.53
CA GLY A 217 -8.54 -11.87 -44.13
C GLY A 217 -7.60 -11.06 -43.23
N ALA A 218 -8.07 -9.91 -42.71
CA ALA A 218 -7.33 -9.05 -41.78
C ALA A 218 -7.08 -9.57 -40.35
N PRO A 219 -7.65 -10.68 -39.81
CA PRO A 219 -7.44 -11.04 -38.41
C PRO A 219 -5.97 -11.22 -38.04
N ALA A 220 -5.17 -11.86 -38.91
CA ALA A 220 -3.75 -12.07 -38.68
C ALA A 220 -2.98 -10.74 -38.59
N THR A 221 -3.31 -9.78 -39.46
CA THR A 221 -2.69 -8.44 -39.46
C THR A 221 -3.07 -7.64 -38.21
N LEU A 222 -4.33 -7.70 -37.77
CA LEU A 222 -4.78 -7.02 -36.56
C LEU A 222 -4.14 -7.60 -35.31
N LEU A 223 -4.05 -8.94 -35.21
CA LEU A 223 -3.37 -9.62 -34.10
C LEU A 223 -1.88 -9.27 -34.08
N ALA A 224 -1.20 -9.30 -35.23
CA ALA A 224 0.22 -8.90 -35.31
C ALA A 224 0.44 -7.44 -34.89
N ALA A 225 -0.46 -6.53 -35.26
CA ALA A 225 -0.39 -5.12 -34.86
C ALA A 225 -0.66 -4.94 -33.34
N GLN A 226 -1.60 -5.72 -32.79
CA GLN A 226 -1.87 -5.75 -31.35
C GLN A 226 -0.66 -6.28 -30.58
N ASP A 227 -0.10 -7.41 -30.98
CA ASP A 227 1.07 -8.04 -30.37
C ASP A 227 2.27 -7.10 -30.40
N THR A 228 2.54 -6.46 -31.55
CA THR A 228 3.62 -5.47 -31.67
C THR A 228 3.45 -4.32 -30.68
N SER A 229 2.22 -3.84 -30.49
CA SER A 229 1.91 -2.76 -29.55
C SER A 229 2.11 -3.21 -28.09
N LEU A 230 1.70 -4.43 -27.75
CA LEU A 230 1.91 -5.01 -26.42
C LEU A 230 3.39 -5.26 -26.14
N ASP A 231 4.14 -5.78 -27.10
CA ASP A 231 5.58 -6.02 -27.00
C ASP A 231 6.37 -4.73 -26.83
N GLN A 232 5.97 -3.65 -27.51
CA GLN A 232 6.55 -2.33 -27.32
C GLN A 232 6.41 -1.87 -25.85
N ARG A 233 5.22 -2.02 -25.26
CA ARG A 233 5.00 -1.71 -23.84
C ARG A 233 5.82 -2.61 -22.92
N LEU A 234 5.76 -3.93 -23.13
CA LEU A 234 6.44 -4.90 -22.27
C LEU A 234 7.95 -4.70 -22.30
N SER A 235 8.53 -4.46 -23.47
CA SER A 235 9.96 -4.19 -23.62
C SER A 235 10.39 -2.89 -22.94
N ALA A 236 9.57 -1.83 -23.00
CA ALA A 236 9.82 -0.56 -22.31
C ALA A 236 9.78 -0.72 -20.77
N VAL A 237 8.76 -1.39 -20.24
CA VAL A 237 8.66 -1.69 -18.80
C VAL A 237 9.82 -2.59 -18.35
N ALA A 238 10.18 -3.60 -19.15
CA ALA A 238 11.31 -4.46 -18.86
C ALA A 238 12.64 -3.71 -18.89
N ALA A 239 12.82 -2.75 -19.80
CA ALA A 239 13.99 -1.87 -19.85
C ALA A 239 14.08 -0.98 -18.61
N ALA A 240 12.97 -0.36 -18.18
CA ALA A 240 12.91 0.40 -16.95
C ALA A 240 13.27 -0.46 -15.73
N ALA A 241 12.72 -1.67 -15.64
CA ALA A 241 13.04 -2.62 -14.58
C ALA A 241 14.54 -2.97 -14.59
N ARG A 242 15.12 -3.29 -15.76
CA ARG A 242 16.57 -3.57 -15.91
C ARG A 242 17.43 -2.43 -15.39
N ARG A 243 17.10 -1.18 -15.72
CA ARG A 243 17.84 0.01 -15.26
C ARG A 243 17.87 0.13 -13.74
N THR A 244 16.78 -0.25 -13.06
CA THR A 244 16.68 -0.13 -11.60
C THR A 244 17.10 -1.38 -10.82
N ARG A 245 17.36 -2.51 -11.50
CA ARG A 245 17.77 -3.77 -10.85
C ARG A 245 19.04 -3.62 -10.03
N ALA A 246 20.10 -3.04 -10.61
CA ALA A 246 21.38 -2.89 -9.92
C ALA A 246 21.21 -2.08 -8.63
N LEU A 247 20.46 -0.97 -8.68
CA LEU A 247 20.14 -0.14 -7.50
C LEU A 247 19.36 -0.92 -6.44
N ALA A 248 18.36 -1.71 -6.85
CA ALA A 248 17.57 -2.54 -5.94
C ALA A 248 18.42 -3.65 -5.29
N SER A 249 19.30 -4.31 -6.05
CA SER A 249 20.20 -5.33 -5.52
C SER A 249 21.24 -4.74 -4.55
N LEU A 250 21.89 -3.63 -4.93
CA LEU A 250 22.90 -2.96 -4.09
C LEU A 250 22.31 -2.45 -2.77
N SER A 251 21.12 -1.83 -2.82
CA SER A 251 20.45 -1.36 -1.59
C SER A 251 20.05 -2.51 -0.65
N ARG A 252 19.62 -3.66 -1.18
CA ARG A 252 19.37 -4.86 -0.37
C ARG A 252 20.65 -5.44 0.23
N LEU A 253 21.73 -5.52 -0.55
CA LEU A 253 23.04 -5.99 -0.07
C LEU A 253 23.57 -5.07 1.04
N ALA A 254 23.45 -3.76 0.88
CA ALA A 254 23.83 -2.80 1.91
C ALA A 254 23.02 -2.99 3.21
N TRP A 255 21.69 -3.20 3.10
CA TRP A 255 20.84 -3.48 4.25
C TRP A 255 21.21 -4.80 4.95
N ILE A 256 21.47 -5.87 4.19
CA ILE A 256 21.93 -7.17 4.73
C ILE A 256 23.27 -7.01 5.46
N ALA A 257 24.21 -6.23 4.91
CA ALA A 257 25.50 -5.98 5.54
C ALA A 257 25.34 -5.26 6.89
N VAL A 258 24.49 -4.23 6.95
CA VAL A 258 24.20 -3.52 8.22
C VAL A 258 23.54 -4.48 9.23
N LEU A 259 22.57 -5.30 8.79
CA LEU A 259 21.92 -6.28 9.64
C LEU A 259 22.93 -7.31 10.20
N ALA A 260 23.85 -7.80 9.37
CA ALA A 260 24.89 -8.74 9.78
C ALA A 260 25.83 -8.14 10.83
N VAL A 261 26.28 -6.88 10.63
CA VAL A 261 27.10 -6.16 11.63
C VAL A 261 26.33 -6.00 12.94
N CYS A 262 25.04 -5.67 12.88
CA CYS A 262 24.21 -5.56 14.06
C CYS A 262 24.09 -6.89 14.80
N LEU A 263 23.85 -7.99 14.09
CA LEU A 263 23.72 -9.32 14.68
C LEU A 263 25.02 -9.77 15.37
N VAL A 264 26.18 -9.51 14.75
CA VAL A 264 27.50 -9.76 15.37
C VAL A 264 27.69 -8.90 16.62
N GLY A 265 27.26 -7.63 16.59
CA GLY A 265 27.31 -6.73 17.73
C GLY A 265 26.47 -7.24 18.91
N VAL A 266 25.23 -7.66 18.66
CA VAL A 266 24.36 -8.26 19.68
C VAL A 266 24.98 -9.54 20.23
N PHE A 267 25.51 -10.42 19.38
CA PHE A 267 26.18 -11.65 19.84
C PHE A 267 27.38 -11.36 20.76
N GLY A 268 28.14 -10.29 20.49
CA GLY A 268 29.20 -9.82 21.39
C GLY A 268 28.68 -9.34 22.75
N LEU A 269 27.53 -8.66 22.78
CA LEU A 269 26.87 -8.20 24.02
C LEU A 269 26.34 -9.38 24.85
N VAL A 270 25.74 -10.38 24.20
CA VAL A 270 25.29 -11.63 24.86
C VAL A 270 26.50 -12.38 25.42
N ARG A 271 27.59 -12.52 24.65
CA ARG A 271 28.81 -13.21 25.11
C ARG A 271 29.49 -12.52 26.29
N SER A 272 29.39 -11.20 26.39
CA SER A 272 29.93 -10.44 27.53
C SER A 272 29.01 -10.46 28.76
N GLY A 273 27.84 -11.12 28.69
CA GLY A 273 26.88 -11.20 29.79
C GLY A 273 26.10 -9.91 30.04
N SER A 274 26.21 -8.92 29.14
CA SER A 274 25.53 -7.62 29.27
C SER A 274 24.06 -7.68 28.83
N LEU A 275 23.68 -8.68 28.03
CA LEU A 275 22.33 -8.94 27.55
C LEU A 275 21.96 -10.41 27.76
N GLY A 276 20.67 -10.67 27.96
CA GLY A 276 20.08 -12.00 27.91
C GLY A 276 20.15 -12.62 26.52
N VAL A 277 19.84 -13.91 26.41
CA VAL A 277 19.84 -14.64 25.13
C VAL A 277 18.56 -14.34 24.33
N GLY A 278 17.50 -13.91 25.01
CA GLY A 278 16.19 -13.60 24.45
C GLY A 278 16.10 -12.31 23.63
#